data_AF-F9EFQ7-F1
#
_entry.id   AF-F9EFQ7-F1
#
_cell.length_a   1.000
_cell.length_b   1.000
_cell.length_c   1.000
_cell.angle_alpha   90.00
_cell.angle_beta   90.00
_cell.angle_gamma   90.00
#
_symmetry.space_group_name_H-M   'P 1'
#
loop_
_entity.id
_entity.type
_entity.pdbx_description
1 polymer ?
#
loop_
_entity_poly.entity_id
_entity_poly.type
_entity_poly.pdbx_seq_one_letter_code
_entity_poly.pdbx_strand_id
1 'polypeptide(L)' 'MRLITAIIQPYQLHKVTTALVAVDLNGVTISEAQGSGRQKGHAEVYRGVEYRADYVPVRIEALAADAEAP' A
#
# COMPACT_ATOMS: atom_id res chain seq x y z
N MET A 1 -12.11 -0.72 19.01
CA MET A 1 -10.74 -0.86 18.46
C MET A 1 -10.86 -1.56 17.12
N ARG A 2 -10.18 -1.06 16.08
CA ARG A 2 -10.21 -1.66 14.74
C ARG A 2 -8.80 -1.88 14.20
N LEU A 3 -8.64 -2.95 13.45
CA LEU A 3 -7.46 -3.17 12.61
C LEU A 3 -7.78 -2.66 11.21
N ILE A 4 -7.09 -1.61 10.79
CA ILE A 4 -7.20 -1.04 9.45
C ILE A 4 -6.14 -1.69 8.58
N THR A 5 -6.57 -2.35 7.50
CA THR A 5 -5.68 -2.93 6.49
C THR A 5 -5.78 -2.13 5.19
N ALA A 6 -4.67 -1.54 4.77
CA ALA A 6 -4.57 -0.77 3.52
C ALA A 6 -3.61 -1.46 2.55
N ILE A 7 -4.04 -1.62 1.29
CA ILE A 7 -3.18 -2.07 0.18
C ILE A 7 -2.90 -0.87 -0.71
N ILE A 8 -1.63 -0.48 -0.81
CA ILE A 8 -1.21 0.74 -1.51
C ILE A 8 -0.15 0.47 -2.57
N GLN A 9 0.00 1.42 -3.49
CA GLN A 9 1.12 1.43 -4.43
C GLN A 9 2.43 1.71 -3.68
N PRO A 10 3.54 0.99 -3.99
CA PRO A 10 4.77 1.07 -3.19
C PRO A 10 5.34 2.49 -3.05
N TYR A 11 5.28 3.29 -4.11
CA TYR A 11 5.83 4.66 -4.10
C TYR A 11 5.08 5.61 -3.15
N GLN A 12 3.86 5.27 -2.72
CA GLN A 12 3.08 6.06 -1.76
C GLN A 12 3.47 5.78 -0.30
N LEU A 13 4.27 4.76 -0.01
CA LEU A 13 4.56 4.30 1.35
C LEU A 13 5.06 5.43 2.26
N HIS A 14 6.02 6.23 1.79
CA HIS A 14 6.57 7.33 2.57
C HIS A 14 5.49 8.37 2.90
N LYS A 15 4.71 8.79 1.90
CA LYS A 15 3.61 9.76 2.09
C LYS A 15 2.58 9.26 3.10
N VAL A 16 2.19 7.99 3.02
CA VAL A 16 1.19 7.39 3.91
C VAL A 16 1.74 7.29 5.34
N THR A 17 2.96 6.78 5.51
CA THR A 17 3.57 6.65 6.85
C THR A 17 3.76 8.01 7.52
N THR A 18 4.20 9.05 6.80
CA THR A 18 4.29 10.41 7.34
C THR A 18 2.93 10.96 7.75
N ALA A 19 1.88 10.71 6.97
CA ALA A 19 0.53 11.17 7.30
C ALA A 19 -0.03 10.45 8.55
N LEU A 20 0.28 9.17 8.74
CA LEU A 20 -0.14 8.40 9.92
C LEU A 20 0.57 8.91 11.20
N VAL A 21 1.86 9.24 11.12
CA VAL A 21 2.60 9.86 12.22
C VAL A 21 1.99 11.23 12.60
N ALA A 22 1.55 12.01 11.62
CA ALA A 22 0.94 13.33 11.86
C ALA A 22 -0.42 13.27 12.60
N VAL A 23 -1.04 12.09 12.67
CA VAL A 23 -2.28 11.83 13.44
C VAL A 23 -2.03 10.93 14.65
N ASP A 24 -0.78 10.92 15.17
CA ASP A 24 -0.34 10.14 16.34
C ASP A 24 -0.43 8.61 16.20
N LEU A 25 -0.60 8.10 14.96
CA LEU A 25 -0.60 6.67 14.62
C LEU A 25 0.82 6.18 14.34
N ASN A 26 1.59 6.01 15.42
CA ASN A 26 3.02 5.69 15.36
C ASN A 26 3.33 4.19 15.17
N GLY A 27 2.36 3.30 15.39
CA GLY A 27 2.52 1.86 15.29
C GLY A 27 1.84 1.28 14.05
N VAL A 28 2.64 0.89 13.05
CA VAL A 28 2.15 0.20 11.84
C VAL A 28 3.00 -1.02 11.51
N THR A 29 2.36 -2.06 10.99
CA THR A 29 3.03 -3.22 10.41
C THR A 29 3.01 -3.10 8.90
N ILE A 30 4.16 -3.25 8.26
CA ILE A 30 4.30 -3.18 6.80
C ILE A 30 4.69 -4.56 6.29
N SER A 31 4.03 -5.03 5.25
CA SER A 31 4.35 -6.29 4.58
C SER A 31 4.16 -6.18 3.07
N GLU A 32 4.87 -7.01 2.33
CA GLU A 32 4.60 -7.22 0.92
C GLU A 32 3.27 -7.95 0.74
N ALA A 33 2.52 -7.58 -0.29
CA ALA A 33 1.29 -8.27 -0.66
C ALA A 33 1.31 -8.60 -2.14
N GLN A 34 0.72 -9.74 -2.50
CA GLN A 34 0.42 -10.05 -3.89
C GLN A 34 -1.08 -9.92 -4.11
N GLY A 35 -1.47 -9.12 -5.09
CA GLY A 35 -2.87 -8.92 -5.46
C GLY A 35 -3.18 -9.57 -6.79
N SER A 36 -4.24 -10.38 -6.85
CA SER A 36 -4.90 -10.72 -8.11
C SER A 36 -6.01 -9.70 -8.35
N GLY A 37 -5.87 -8.82 -9.33
CA GLY A 37 -6.80 -7.69 -9.53
C GLY A 37 -6.82 -7.13 -10.95
N ARG A 38 -7.79 -6.25 -11.24
CA ARG A 38 -8.01 -5.62 -12.56
C ARG A 38 -6.99 -4.56 -12.95
N GLN A 39 -5.93 -4.35 -12.16
CA GLN A 39 -4.78 -3.59 -12.61
C GLN A 39 -4.11 -4.40 -13.73
N LYS A 40 -4.56 -4.16 -14.96
CA LYS A 40 -3.76 -4.44 -16.15
C LYS A 40 -2.45 -3.70 -15.91
N GLY A 41 -1.39 -4.40 -15.51
CA GLY A 41 -0.08 -3.80 -15.33
C GLY A 41 0.22 -2.95 -16.55
N HIS A 42 0.74 -1.73 -16.35
CA HIS A 42 1.19 -0.94 -17.48
C HIS A 42 2.23 -1.79 -18.22
N ALA A 43 1.85 -2.29 -19.39
CA ALA A 43 2.77 -3.01 -20.26
C ALA A 43 3.66 -1.95 -20.88
N GLU A 44 4.83 -1.74 -20.29
CA GLU A 44 5.87 -0.95 -20.94
C GLU A 44 6.57 -1.85 -21.96
N VAL A 45 6.45 -1.48 -23.23
CA VAL A 45 7.18 -2.14 -24.31
C VAL A 45 8.56 -1.49 -24.39
N TYR A 46 9.60 -2.24 -24.03
CA TYR A 46 10.98 -1.82 -24.25
C TYR A 46 11.64 -2.80 -25.24
N ARG A 47 12.08 -2.28 -26.39
CA ARG A 47 12.71 -3.06 -27.48
C ARG A 47 11.89 -4.26 -27.98
N GLY A 48 10.56 -4.14 -28.01
CA GLY A 48 9.67 -5.19 -28.52
C GLY A 48 9.39 -6.32 -27.53
N VAL A 49 9.83 -6.18 -26.27
CA VAL A 49 9.48 -7.10 -25.17
C VAL A 49 8.52 -6.36 -24.24
N GLU A 50 7.37 -6.97 -23.97
CA GLU A 50 6.44 -6.49 -22.94
C GLU A 50 7.05 -6.78 -21.57
N TYR A 51 7.49 -5.74 -20.86
CA TYR A 51 7.83 -5.86 -19.46
C TYR A 51 6.57 -5.58 -18.65
N ARG A 52 6.09 -6.60 -17.94
CA ARG A 52 5.05 -6.42 -16.94
C ARG A 52 5.74 -5.84 -15.71
N ALA A 53 5.56 -4.55 -15.45
CA ALA A 53 6.02 -3.94 -14.21
C ALA A 53 5.10 -4.44 -13.07
N ASP A 54 5.36 -5.67 -12.61
CA ASP A 54 4.68 -6.30 -11.49
C ASP A 54 5.22 -5.70 -10.19
N TYR A 55 4.86 -4.45 -9.91
CA TYR A 55 5.12 -3.90 -8.58
C TYR A 55 4.29 -4.68 -7.56
N VAL A 56 4.97 -5.34 -6.62
CA VAL A 56 4.34 -6.00 -5.48
C VAL A 56 3.71 -4.92 -4.60
N PRO A 57 2.38 -4.82 -4.48
CA PRO A 57 1.75 -3.80 -3.63
C PRO A 57 2.18 -3.95 -2.18
N VAL A 58 2.15 -2.83 -1.45
CA VAL A 58 2.51 -2.80 -0.03
C VAL A 58 1.24 -2.86 0.80
N ARG A 59 1.20 -3.76 1.78
CA ARG A 59 0.15 -3.84 2.80
C ARG A 59 0.61 -3.13 4.07
N ILE A 60 -0.24 -2.24 4.58
CA ILE A 60 -0.09 -1.56 5.85
C ILE A 60 -1.21 -2.01 6.77
N GLU A 61 -0.86 -2.40 7.99
CA GLU A 61 -1.80 -2.75 9.06
C GLU A 61 -1.59 -1.80 10.24
N ALA A 62 -2.66 -1.12 10.66
CA ALA A 62 -2.64 -0.12 11.71
C ALA A 62 -3.78 -0.38 12.71
N LEU A 63 -3.49 -0.32 14.01
CA LEU A 63 -4.49 -0.45 15.06
C LEU A 63 -5.00 0.94 15.44
N ALA A 64 -6.30 1.19 15.31
CA ALA A 64 -6.92 2.47 15.62
C ALA A 64 -8.04 2.33 16.66
N ALA A 65 -8.25 3.36 17.47
CA ALA A 65 -9.44 3.45 18.32
C ALA A 65 -10.70 3.61 17.45
N ASP A 66 -11.87 3.19 17.94
CA ASP A 66 -13.12 3.32 17.15
C ASP A 66 -13.49 4.79 16.85
N ALA A 67 -13.02 5.73 17.68
CA ALA A 67 -13.22 7.16 17.47
C ALA A 67 -12.36 7.74 16.32
N GLU A 68 -11.30 7.04 15.93
CA GLU A 68 -10.32 7.47 14.93
C GLU A 68 -10.45 6.68 13.61
N ALA A 69 -11.25 5.61 13.62
CA ALA A 69 -11.53 4.81 12.44
C ALA A 69 -12.75 5.40 11.67
N PRO A 70 -12.58 5.84 10.40
CA PRO A 70 -13.70 6.29 9.58
C PRO A 70 -14.69 5.16 9.22
#